data_AF-A0A945E4A9-F1
#
_entry.id   AF-A0A945E4A9-F1
#
_cell.length_a   1.000
_cell.length_b   1.000
_cell.length_c   1.000
_cell.angle_alpha   90.00
_cell.angle_beta   90.00
_cell.angle_gamma   90.00
#
_symmetry.space_group_name_H-M   'P 1'
#
loop_
_entity.id
_entity.type
_entity.pdbx_description
1 polymer ?
#
loop_
_entity_poly.entity_id
_entity_poly.type
_entity_poly.pdbx_seq_one_letter_code
_entity_poly.pdbx_strand_id
1 'polypeptide(L)'
;ELDPVLVLRLVEVSEPTLDESIGEVRRLVEDLDDQWGLTGISVDDRIVADLQAALSDGRRTVTVAIRDDSLVVAAWPGLRDRALGVAVDVGSTTIAGHICDLATGTVLATAGAMNPQIRFGEDLMSRVSYVMMNPGGEVALTNAVRETLDSLLGELCVQAGAERDEVLELVLVGNPVMHHLFLGYDPTPLGGAPFALAVDGALDLAASDLDLNAHASTRVHVLPCIAGHVGADTAAVILATRPHEADDVYLVVDVGTNAEIVLAGGGRILAASSPTGPAFEGAQISAGQRATVGAIERVRIDPATSQPRIRVIGVEPWSDEEGFAEGTASTGVTGICGSGIIEVVAELWLAGLMTADGVIGGDGTRPSDRIEADGRTFSYLLHDPGDGGERLLVTQNDIRAIQLAKAALYAGIRLLMDHLEVDHIDRIGLAGAFGSHIDTVRATVLGLVPDCDPDQVSSVGNAAGAGAVIALLSRRARTGIQDVVGRIEKIETALEPSFQAHFVDAMAIPHRTAEYPGLTRRITLPQRPAISTTGPQRSGRRRRGAATGEEIQP
;
A
#
# COMPACT_ATOMS: atom_id res chain seq x y z
N GLU A 1 17.11 13.53 -6.77
CA GLU A 1 18.47 13.32 -7.30
C GLU A 1 18.68 11.83 -7.37
N LEU A 2 19.28 11.32 -8.47
CA LEU A 2 19.55 9.90 -8.63
C LEU A 2 20.84 9.56 -7.87
N ASP A 3 20.77 8.51 -7.06
CA ASP A 3 21.87 8.02 -6.22
C ASP A 3 21.81 6.49 -6.19
N PRO A 4 21.85 5.81 -7.36
CA PRO A 4 21.70 4.36 -7.40
C PRO A 4 22.85 3.67 -6.68
N VAL A 5 22.58 2.56 -6.02
CA VAL A 5 23.61 1.75 -5.32
C VAL A 5 24.65 1.15 -6.28
N LEU A 6 24.35 1.12 -7.57
CA LEU A 6 25.19 0.55 -8.61
C LEU A 6 25.31 1.48 -9.81
N VAL A 7 26.54 1.67 -10.28
CA VAL A 7 26.85 2.48 -11.46
C VAL A 7 27.74 1.72 -12.43
N LEU A 8 27.59 1.98 -13.73
CA LEU A 8 28.49 1.46 -14.75
C LEU A 8 29.64 2.44 -15.03
N ARG A 9 30.84 1.90 -15.24
CA ARG A 9 32.04 2.65 -15.65
C ARG A 9 32.73 1.94 -16.80
N LEU A 10 32.99 2.69 -17.87
CA LEU A 10 33.83 2.23 -18.98
C LEU A 10 35.29 2.48 -18.60
N VAL A 11 36.15 1.47 -18.71
CA VAL A 11 37.56 1.55 -18.33
C VAL A 11 38.40 0.98 -19.47
N GLU A 12 39.45 1.70 -19.83
CA GLU A 12 40.52 1.18 -20.68
C GLU A 12 41.62 0.57 -19.81
N VAL A 13 41.71 -0.75 -19.76
CA VAL A 13 42.66 -1.45 -18.87
C VAL A 13 44.05 -1.47 -19.50
N SER A 14 45.05 -0.94 -18.82
CA SER A 14 46.41 -0.80 -19.32
C SER A 14 47.01 -2.14 -19.79
N GLU A 15 47.73 -2.15 -20.93
CA GLU A 15 48.34 -3.38 -21.47
C GLU A 15 49.42 -3.96 -20.54
N PRO A 16 49.55 -5.29 -20.45
CA PRO A 16 50.66 -5.91 -19.74
C PRO A 16 51.99 -5.61 -20.43
N THR A 17 52.94 -5.07 -19.68
CA THR A 17 54.31 -4.82 -20.16
C THR A 17 55.28 -5.89 -19.65
N LEU A 18 56.41 -6.09 -20.35
CA LEU A 18 57.45 -7.04 -19.94
C LEU A 18 58.09 -6.67 -18.59
N ASP A 19 58.03 -5.39 -18.21
CA ASP A 19 58.66 -4.86 -17.01
C ASP A 19 57.71 -4.87 -15.79
N GLU A 20 56.40 -5.07 -15.99
CA GLU A 20 55.38 -5.08 -14.94
C GLU A 20 54.55 -6.38 -14.93
N SER A 21 54.92 -7.31 -14.05
CA SER A 21 54.21 -8.58 -13.86
C SER A 21 53.10 -8.48 -12.81
N ILE A 22 52.16 -7.53 -12.96
CA ILE A 22 50.95 -7.42 -12.13
C ILE A 22 49.73 -8.05 -12.82
N GLY A 23 48.80 -8.59 -12.02
CA GLY A 23 47.59 -9.22 -12.52
C GLY A 23 46.51 -8.23 -12.99
N GLU A 24 45.59 -8.69 -13.84
CA GLU A 24 44.53 -7.88 -14.45
C GLU A 24 43.63 -7.16 -13.44
N VAL A 25 43.32 -7.81 -12.31
CA VAL A 25 42.53 -7.20 -11.23
C VAL A 25 43.21 -5.94 -10.68
N ARG A 26 44.53 -6.01 -10.48
CA ARG A 26 45.30 -4.87 -9.96
C ARG A 26 45.35 -3.75 -10.99
N ARG A 27 45.54 -4.08 -12.27
CA ARG A 27 45.50 -3.10 -13.36
C ARG A 27 44.15 -2.38 -13.41
N LEU A 28 43.05 -3.13 -13.38
CA LEU A 28 41.70 -2.56 -13.37
C LEU A 28 41.51 -1.57 -12.21
N VAL A 29 41.98 -1.89 -10.99
CA VAL A 29 41.86 -0.99 -9.84
C VAL A 29 42.69 0.29 -10.02
N GLU A 30 43.93 0.16 -10.51
CA GLU A 30 44.80 1.32 -10.80
C GLU A 30 44.17 2.21 -11.91
N ASP A 31 43.65 1.59 -12.98
CA ASP A 31 42.99 2.30 -14.09
C ASP A 31 41.66 2.95 -13.69
N LEU A 32 40.91 2.35 -12.75
CA LEU A 32 39.70 2.95 -12.17
C LEU A 32 40.00 4.18 -11.32
N ASP A 33 41.10 4.17 -10.57
CA ASP A 33 41.59 5.35 -9.84
C ASP A 33 41.99 6.45 -10.84
N ASP A 34 42.82 6.12 -11.81
CA ASP A 34 43.34 7.09 -12.79
C ASP A 34 42.23 7.72 -13.67
N GLN A 35 41.27 6.92 -14.14
CA GLN A 35 40.24 7.38 -15.10
C GLN A 35 38.99 7.96 -14.43
N TRP A 36 38.64 7.49 -13.23
CA TRP A 36 37.39 7.84 -12.55
C TRP A 36 37.57 8.42 -11.14
N GLY A 37 38.80 8.47 -10.62
CA GLY A 37 39.10 8.96 -9.27
C GLY A 37 38.59 8.03 -8.17
N LEU A 38 38.34 6.76 -8.50
CA LEU A 38 37.76 5.80 -7.58
C LEU A 38 38.85 5.04 -6.80
N THR A 39 39.33 5.67 -5.73
CA THR A 39 40.37 5.12 -4.85
C THR A 39 39.83 4.05 -3.91
N GLY A 40 40.64 3.03 -3.61
CA GLY A 40 40.32 2.03 -2.57
C GLY A 40 39.23 1.04 -2.96
N ILE A 41 38.94 0.90 -4.26
CA ILE A 41 37.99 -0.08 -4.78
C ILE A 41 38.51 -1.51 -4.56
N SER A 42 37.59 -2.38 -4.16
CA SER A 42 37.76 -3.82 -4.10
C SER A 42 37.10 -4.49 -5.31
N VAL A 43 37.57 -5.69 -5.68
CA VAL A 43 37.03 -6.47 -6.79
C VAL A 43 36.49 -7.76 -6.21
N ASP A 44 35.23 -8.08 -6.50
CA ASP A 44 34.63 -9.33 -6.06
C ASP A 44 35.36 -10.52 -6.70
N ASP A 45 35.83 -11.47 -5.90
CA ASP A 45 36.59 -12.62 -6.40
C ASP A 45 35.83 -13.43 -7.47
N ARG A 46 34.49 -13.38 -7.45
CA ARG A 46 33.64 -14.07 -8.43
C ARG A 46 33.80 -13.51 -9.84
N ILE A 47 34.21 -12.25 -9.99
CA ILE A 47 34.29 -11.60 -11.31
C ILE A 47 35.65 -11.73 -11.99
N VAL A 48 36.64 -12.35 -11.34
CA VAL A 48 37.99 -12.47 -11.90
C VAL A 48 37.98 -13.25 -13.21
N ALA A 49 37.17 -14.31 -13.29
CA ALA A 49 37.00 -15.09 -14.52
C ALA A 49 36.30 -14.28 -15.61
N ASP A 50 35.26 -13.51 -15.26
CA ASP A 50 34.52 -12.67 -16.20
C ASP A 50 35.39 -11.53 -16.74
N LEU A 51 36.21 -10.92 -15.88
CA LEU A 51 37.18 -9.90 -16.28
C LEU A 51 38.22 -10.45 -17.25
N GLN A 52 38.78 -11.65 -16.97
CA GLN A 52 39.70 -12.31 -17.89
C GLN A 52 39.05 -12.61 -19.24
N ALA A 53 37.82 -13.10 -19.23
CA ALA A 53 37.05 -13.36 -20.45
C ALA A 53 36.79 -12.06 -21.23
N ALA A 54 36.39 -10.99 -20.55
CA ALA A 54 36.11 -9.68 -21.16
C ALA A 54 37.35 -9.05 -21.83
N LEU A 55 38.54 -9.33 -21.32
CA LEU A 55 39.81 -8.81 -21.85
C LEU A 55 40.46 -9.74 -22.90
N SER A 56 39.87 -10.92 -23.16
CA SER A 56 40.52 -11.98 -23.95
C SER A 56 40.61 -11.70 -25.46
N ASP A 57 39.72 -10.87 -25.99
CA ASP A 57 39.68 -10.52 -27.43
C ASP A 57 40.72 -9.47 -27.84
N GLY A 58 41.65 -9.11 -26.95
CA GLY A 58 42.68 -8.09 -27.16
C GLY A 58 42.17 -6.65 -27.11
N ARG A 59 40.84 -6.46 -27.07
CA ARG A 59 40.21 -5.18 -26.73
C ARG A 59 40.37 -4.98 -25.22
N ARG A 60 41.09 -3.92 -24.85
CA ARG A 60 41.36 -3.57 -23.46
C ARG A 60 40.29 -2.68 -22.82
N THR A 61 39.22 -2.39 -23.55
CA THR A 61 38.09 -1.62 -23.04
C THR A 61 37.05 -2.55 -22.45
N VAL A 62 36.70 -2.35 -21.18
CA VAL A 62 35.66 -3.09 -20.45
C VAL A 62 34.70 -2.14 -19.78
N THR A 63 33.45 -2.56 -19.62
CA THR A 63 32.52 -1.90 -18.70
C THR A 63 32.44 -2.69 -17.42
N VAL A 64 32.55 -2.02 -16.28
CA VAL A 64 32.41 -2.63 -14.96
C VAL A 64 31.22 -2.05 -14.21
N ALA A 65 30.54 -2.90 -13.44
CA ALA A 65 29.52 -2.47 -12.48
C ALA A 65 30.16 -2.27 -11.10
N ILE A 66 30.01 -1.06 -10.55
CA ILE A 66 30.55 -0.68 -9.25
C ILE A 66 29.39 -0.48 -8.30
N ARG A 67 29.40 -1.26 -7.22
CA ARG A 67 28.43 -1.21 -6.13
C ARG A 67 29.01 -0.41 -4.98
N ASP A 68 28.17 0.42 -4.37
CA ASP A 68 28.49 1.22 -3.19
C ASP A 68 29.78 2.04 -3.30
N ASP A 69 30.11 2.47 -4.52
CA ASP A 69 31.33 3.20 -4.90
C ASP A 69 32.65 2.54 -4.45
N SER A 70 32.62 1.24 -4.13
CA SER A 70 33.71 0.57 -3.43
C SER A 70 33.96 -0.88 -3.84
N LEU A 71 33.04 -1.51 -4.57
CA LEU A 71 33.15 -2.91 -4.97
C LEU A 71 32.79 -3.11 -6.44
N VAL A 72 33.71 -3.65 -7.23
CA VAL A 72 33.40 -4.10 -8.59
C VAL A 72 32.72 -5.47 -8.53
N VAL A 73 31.49 -5.55 -9.06
CA VAL A 73 30.62 -6.73 -8.96
C VAL A 73 30.27 -7.40 -10.28
N ALA A 74 30.63 -6.79 -11.42
CA ALA A 74 30.52 -7.42 -12.74
C ALA A 74 31.43 -6.72 -13.75
N ALA A 75 31.80 -7.43 -14.82
CA ALA A 75 32.60 -6.90 -15.92
C ALA A 75 32.13 -7.46 -17.26
N TRP A 76 32.05 -6.61 -18.29
CA TRP A 76 31.68 -6.99 -19.66
C TRP A 76 32.67 -6.41 -20.68
N PRO A 77 32.91 -7.09 -21.81
CA PRO A 77 33.74 -6.54 -22.88
C PRO A 77 33.09 -5.31 -23.54
N GLY A 78 33.89 -4.28 -23.81
CA GLY A 78 33.44 -3.08 -24.51
C GLY A 78 32.48 -2.20 -23.72
N LEU A 79 31.67 -1.42 -24.44
CA LEU A 79 30.67 -0.53 -23.85
C LEU A 79 29.39 -1.30 -23.54
N ARG A 80 28.96 -1.22 -22.28
CA ARG A 80 27.60 -1.52 -21.83
C ARG A 80 27.03 -0.25 -21.22
N ASP A 81 25.97 0.28 -21.80
CA ASP A 81 25.35 1.55 -21.40
C ASP A 81 24.09 1.35 -20.55
N ARG A 82 23.66 0.10 -20.35
CA ARG A 82 22.44 -0.24 -19.62
C ARG A 82 22.70 -1.13 -18.40
N ALA A 83 22.18 -0.68 -17.26
CA ALA A 83 22.04 -1.44 -16.03
C ALA A 83 20.61 -1.23 -15.52
N LEU A 84 19.90 -2.31 -15.27
CA LEU A 84 18.50 -2.27 -14.89
C LEU A 84 18.32 -2.68 -13.44
N GLY A 85 17.25 -2.18 -12.84
CA GLY A 85 16.78 -2.65 -11.56
C GLY A 85 15.28 -2.82 -11.52
N VAL A 86 14.79 -3.62 -10.58
CA VAL A 86 13.35 -3.90 -10.45
C VAL A 86 12.86 -3.58 -9.04
N ALA A 87 11.86 -2.73 -8.93
CA ALA A 87 11.17 -2.45 -7.69
C ALA A 87 9.85 -3.22 -7.65
N VAL A 88 9.57 -3.96 -6.57
CA VAL A 88 8.38 -4.80 -6.45
C VAL A 88 7.68 -4.55 -5.12
N ASP A 89 6.40 -4.25 -5.21
CA ASP A 89 5.45 -4.23 -4.10
C ASP A 89 4.73 -5.58 -4.03
N VAL A 90 5.01 -6.33 -2.97
CA VAL A 90 4.53 -7.69 -2.74
C VAL A 90 3.28 -7.63 -1.85
N GLY A 91 2.15 -7.26 -2.46
CA GLY A 91 0.87 -7.20 -1.79
C GLY A 91 0.26 -8.59 -1.49
N SER A 92 -0.71 -8.62 -0.57
CA SER A 92 -1.48 -9.83 -0.24
C SER A 92 -2.27 -10.32 -1.47
N THR A 93 -2.92 -9.41 -2.20
CA THR A 93 -3.77 -9.72 -3.35
C THR A 93 -3.05 -9.60 -4.68
N THR A 94 -2.24 -8.55 -4.83
CA THR A 94 -1.59 -8.16 -6.08
C THR A 94 -0.10 -7.94 -5.81
N ILE A 95 0.74 -8.43 -6.70
CA ILE A 95 2.18 -8.16 -6.74
C ILE A 95 2.42 -7.24 -7.93
N ALA A 96 2.99 -6.05 -7.70
CA ALA A 96 3.21 -5.04 -8.73
C ALA A 96 4.70 -4.73 -8.86
N GLY A 97 5.24 -4.77 -10.07
CA GLY A 97 6.65 -4.57 -10.35
C GLY A 97 6.92 -3.49 -11.39
N HIS A 98 8.02 -2.77 -11.21
CA HIS A 98 8.51 -1.72 -12.10
C HIS A 98 9.97 -1.97 -12.44
N ILE A 99 10.28 -2.16 -13.73
CA ILE A 99 11.68 -2.24 -14.20
C ILE A 99 12.15 -0.86 -14.62
N CYS A 100 13.30 -0.46 -14.07
CA CYS A 100 13.85 0.89 -14.21
C CYS A 100 15.27 0.83 -14.78
N ASP A 101 15.59 1.82 -15.60
CA ASP A 101 16.97 2.11 -15.97
C ASP A 101 17.67 2.81 -14.79
N LEU A 102 18.75 2.22 -14.26
CA LEU A 102 19.43 2.74 -13.06
C LEU A 102 20.20 4.03 -13.31
N ALA A 103 20.60 4.30 -14.56
CA ALA A 103 21.35 5.51 -14.91
C ALA A 103 20.44 6.73 -15.07
N THR A 104 19.24 6.53 -15.62
CA THR A 104 18.29 7.60 -15.93
C THR A 104 17.12 7.69 -14.94
N GLY A 105 16.85 6.63 -14.17
CA GLY A 105 15.68 6.51 -13.31
C GLY A 105 14.36 6.30 -14.05
N THR A 106 14.39 6.09 -15.37
CA THR A 106 13.18 5.91 -16.18
C THR A 106 12.56 4.55 -15.91
N VAL A 107 11.25 4.51 -15.64
CA VAL A 107 10.48 3.27 -15.60
C VAL A 107 10.28 2.79 -17.05
N LEU A 108 10.85 1.65 -17.41
CA LEU A 108 10.81 1.08 -18.76
C LEU A 108 9.56 0.24 -18.99
N ALA A 109 9.12 -0.50 -17.97
CA ALA A 109 7.89 -1.28 -18.00
C ALA A 109 7.31 -1.44 -16.59
N THR A 110 6.00 -1.72 -16.54
CA THR A 110 5.26 -2.04 -15.31
C THR A 110 4.37 -3.23 -15.58
N ALA A 111 4.39 -4.21 -14.68
CA ALA A 111 3.58 -5.40 -14.76
C ALA A 111 3.02 -5.75 -13.38
N GLY A 112 1.95 -6.52 -13.36
CA GLY A 112 1.31 -6.97 -12.12
C GLY A 112 0.81 -8.40 -12.24
N ALA A 113 0.89 -9.13 -11.14
CA ALA A 113 0.41 -10.50 -11.04
C ALA A 113 -0.55 -10.64 -9.86
N MET A 114 -1.55 -11.52 -10.01
CA MET A 114 -2.33 -11.94 -8.85
C MET A 114 -1.44 -12.79 -7.94
N ASN A 115 -1.46 -12.51 -6.64
CA ASN A 115 -0.70 -13.28 -5.68
C ASN A 115 -1.31 -14.70 -5.58
N PRO A 116 -0.62 -15.77 -6.01
CA PRO A 116 -1.19 -17.12 -6.02
C PRO A 116 -1.42 -17.67 -4.63
N GLN A 117 -0.91 -17.00 -3.59
CA GLN A 117 -1.11 -17.41 -2.21
C GLN A 117 -2.59 -17.33 -1.78
N ILE A 118 -3.43 -16.62 -2.54
CA ILE A 118 -4.88 -16.54 -2.31
C ILE A 118 -5.55 -17.92 -2.19
N ARG A 119 -5.02 -18.95 -2.88
CA ARG A 119 -5.54 -20.32 -2.82
C ARG A 119 -5.34 -21.01 -1.46
N PHE A 120 -4.41 -20.51 -0.66
CA PHE A 120 -4.12 -21.01 0.69
C PHE A 120 -4.82 -20.17 1.77
N GLY A 121 -5.25 -18.96 1.42
CA GLY A 121 -5.91 -18.03 2.32
C GLY A 121 -6.17 -16.70 1.61
N GLU A 122 -7.43 -16.27 1.63
CA GLU A 122 -7.87 -15.02 0.99
C GLU A 122 -7.24 -13.79 1.66
N ASP A 123 -7.11 -13.80 2.98
CA ASP A 123 -6.50 -12.74 3.78
C ASP A 123 -5.20 -13.19 4.50
N LEU A 124 -4.48 -12.24 5.09
CA LEU A 124 -3.21 -12.51 5.78
C LEU A 124 -3.34 -13.51 6.94
N MET A 125 -4.40 -13.39 7.75
CA MET A 125 -4.60 -14.24 8.92
C MET A 125 -4.99 -15.67 8.53
N SER A 126 -5.72 -15.83 7.44
CA SER A 126 -6.05 -17.14 6.88
C SER A 126 -4.79 -17.84 6.33
N ARG A 127 -3.82 -17.09 5.77
CA ARG A 127 -2.50 -17.64 5.37
C ARG A 127 -1.67 -18.07 6.57
N VAL A 128 -1.64 -17.26 7.62
CA VAL A 128 -0.98 -17.64 8.88
C VAL A 128 -1.63 -18.90 9.46
N SER A 129 -2.97 -18.95 9.48
CA SER A 129 -3.72 -20.13 9.92
C SER A 129 -3.42 -21.37 9.07
N TYR A 130 -3.25 -21.19 7.76
CA TYR A 130 -2.86 -22.28 6.86
C TYR A 130 -1.50 -22.86 7.25
N VAL A 131 -0.49 -22.03 7.51
CA VAL A 131 0.83 -22.48 8.00
C VAL A 131 0.69 -23.26 9.31
N MET A 132 -0.08 -22.72 10.27
CA MET A 132 -0.31 -23.37 11.55
C MET A 132 -0.96 -24.76 11.44
N MET A 133 -1.87 -24.92 10.46
CA MET A 133 -2.64 -26.16 10.29
C MET A 133 -1.96 -27.18 9.37
N ASN A 134 -0.98 -26.77 8.55
CA ASN A 134 -0.36 -27.60 7.53
C ASN A 134 1.17 -27.56 7.67
N PRO A 135 1.79 -28.61 8.24
CA PRO A 135 3.25 -28.70 8.30
C PRO A 135 3.89 -28.54 6.90
N GLY A 136 4.83 -27.62 6.77
CA GLY A 136 5.46 -27.27 5.48
C GLY A 136 4.66 -26.26 4.65
N GLY A 137 3.56 -25.72 5.19
CA GLY A 137 2.74 -24.70 4.54
C GLY A 137 3.49 -23.40 4.29
N GLU A 138 4.44 -23.05 5.16
CA GLU A 138 5.35 -21.92 5.02
C GLU A 138 6.23 -22.07 3.76
N VAL A 139 6.75 -23.27 3.51
CA VAL A 139 7.53 -23.57 2.30
C VAL A 139 6.66 -23.49 1.05
N ALA A 140 5.44 -24.03 1.10
CA ALA A 140 4.51 -23.97 -0.03
C ALA A 140 4.11 -22.52 -0.39
N LEU A 141 3.86 -21.68 0.61
CA LEU A 141 3.58 -20.26 0.45
C LEU A 141 4.80 -19.49 -0.06
N THR A 142 5.99 -19.78 0.47
CA THR A 142 7.28 -19.19 0.04
C THR A 142 7.55 -19.49 -1.44
N ASN A 143 7.46 -20.76 -1.84
CA ASN A 143 7.66 -21.16 -3.23
C ASN A 143 6.66 -20.47 -4.16
N ALA A 144 5.38 -20.42 -3.76
CA ALA A 144 4.33 -19.80 -4.57
C ALA A 144 4.59 -18.30 -4.83
N VAL A 145 5.06 -17.54 -3.84
CA VAL A 145 5.38 -16.11 -4.03
C VAL A 145 6.67 -15.93 -4.81
N ARG A 146 7.73 -16.71 -4.55
CA ARG A 146 9.00 -16.62 -5.27
C ARG A 146 8.88 -16.99 -6.75
N GLU A 147 8.14 -18.05 -7.08
CA GLU A 147 7.84 -18.43 -8.48
C GLU A 147 7.11 -17.29 -9.23
N THR A 148 6.21 -16.58 -8.54
CA THR A 148 5.50 -15.45 -9.13
C THR A 148 6.41 -14.24 -9.31
N LEU A 149 7.26 -13.95 -8.33
CA LEU A 149 8.27 -12.88 -8.43
C LEU A 149 9.24 -13.13 -9.58
N ASP A 150 9.72 -14.36 -9.74
CA ASP A 150 10.60 -14.71 -10.86
C ASP A 150 9.89 -14.61 -12.21
N SER A 151 8.64 -15.07 -12.29
CA SER A 151 7.83 -14.96 -13.51
C SER A 151 7.59 -13.49 -13.88
N LEU A 152 7.25 -12.66 -12.90
CA LEU A 152 7.04 -11.21 -13.06
C LEU A 152 8.33 -10.51 -13.51
N LEU A 153 9.47 -10.87 -12.94
CA LEU A 153 10.78 -10.38 -13.37
C LEU A 153 11.03 -10.69 -14.86
N GLY A 154 10.73 -11.91 -15.29
CA GLY A 154 10.84 -12.29 -16.71
C GLY A 154 9.91 -11.49 -17.62
N GLU A 155 8.65 -11.30 -17.22
CA GLU A 155 7.68 -10.50 -17.97
C GLU A 155 8.14 -9.04 -18.12
N LEU A 156 8.60 -8.43 -17.03
CA LEU A 156 9.13 -7.07 -17.04
C LEU A 156 10.33 -6.92 -17.99
N CYS A 157 11.25 -7.88 -17.99
CA CYS A 157 12.38 -7.89 -18.92
C CYS A 157 11.89 -7.95 -20.38
N VAL A 158 10.94 -8.84 -20.70
CA VAL A 158 10.37 -8.94 -22.04
C VAL A 158 9.70 -7.64 -22.48
N GLN A 159 8.87 -7.03 -21.62
CA GLN A 159 8.18 -5.78 -21.93
C GLN A 159 9.14 -4.60 -22.10
N ALA A 160 10.25 -4.58 -21.36
CA ALA A 160 11.30 -3.56 -21.46
C ALA A 160 12.29 -3.81 -22.62
N GLY A 161 12.17 -4.93 -23.36
CA GLY A 161 13.15 -5.32 -24.36
C GLY A 161 14.54 -5.54 -23.73
N ALA A 162 14.56 -6.26 -22.62
CA ALA A 162 15.75 -6.52 -21.82
C ALA A 162 15.97 -8.00 -21.55
N GLU A 163 17.23 -8.35 -21.31
CA GLU A 163 17.64 -9.65 -20.83
C GLU A 163 17.71 -9.65 -19.29
N ARG A 164 17.43 -10.79 -18.65
CA ARG A 164 17.54 -10.93 -17.19
C ARG A 164 18.94 -10.64 -16.66
N ASP A 165 19.96 -10.83 -17.50
CA ASP A 165 21.37 -10.52 -17.23
C ASP A 165 21.66 -9.00 -17.09
N GLU A 166 20.74 -8.15 -17.54
CA GLU A 166 20.85 -6.70 -17.40
C GLU A 166 20.30 -6.18 -16.06
N VAL A 167 19.56 -7.01 -15.34
CA VAL A 167 19.04 -6.69 -14.00
C VAL A 167 20.14 -6.95 -12.98
N LEU A 168 20.54 -5.90 -12.25
CA LEU A 168 21.63 -5.95 -11.27
C LEU A 168 21.18 -5.57 -9.84
N GLU A 169 19.97 -5.07 -9.70
CA GLU A 169 19.43 -4.60 -8.42
C GLU A 169 17.92 -4.84 -8.34
N LEU A 170 17.44 -5.33 -7.21
CA LEU A 170 16.01 -5.39 -6.91
C LEU A 170 15.72 -4.74 -5.57
N VAL A 171 14.53 -4.16 -5.45
CA VAL A 171 13.93 -3.75 -4.17
C VAL A 171 12.61 -4.47 -4.00
N LEU A 172 12.42 -5.15 -2.86
CA LEU A 172 11.14 -5.76 -2.49
C LEU A 172 10.57 -5.08 -1.24
N VAL A 173 9.28 -4.79 -1.27
CA VAL A 173 8.52 -4.26 -0.14
C VAL A 173 7.23 -5.05 0.05
N GLY A 174 6.67 -5.07 1.25
CA GLY A 174 5.43 -5.78 1.53
C GLY A 174 5.11 -5.75 3.02
N ASN A 175 3.85 -6.06 3.36
CA ASN A 175 3.43 -6.17 4.75
C ASN A 175 4.20 -7.29 5.47
N PRO A 176 4.21 -7.35 6.80
CA PRO A 176 5.07 -8.28 7.54
C PRO A 176 4.89 -9.76 7.19
N VAL A 177 3.65 -10.19 6.91
CA VAL A 177 3.38 -11.58 6.51
C VAL A 177 3.97 -11.86 5.13
N MET A 178 3.74 -10.98 4.15
CA MET A 178 4.32 -11.11 2.82
C MET A 178 5.85 -11.06 2.85
N HIS A 179 6.40 -10.12 3.64
CA HIS A 179 7.82 -9.97 3.92
C HIS A 179 8.46 -11.26 4.42
N HIS A 180 7.87 -11.87 5.46
CA HIS A 180 8.39 -13.12 6.01
C HIS A 180 8.28 -14.27 4.99
N LEU A 181 7.15 -14.37 4.28
CA LEU A 181 6.94 -15.44 3.30
C LEU A 181 7.90 -15.37 2.13
N PHE A 182 8.15 -14.21 1.51
CA PHE A 182 9.11 -14.18 0.39
C PHE A 182 10.56 -14.38 0.87
N LEU A 183 10.88 -14.02 2.12
CA LEU A 183 12.17 -14.31 2.75
C LEU A 183 12.34 -15.76 3.20
N GLY A 184 11.26 -16.55 3.23
CA GLY A 184 11.26 -17.93 3.71
C GLY A 184 11.22 -18.09 5.23
N TYR A 185 10.79 -17.06 5.96
CA TYR A 185 10.57 -17.11 7.40
C TYR A 185 9.13 -17.56 7.73
N ASP A 186 8.98 -18.24 8.87
CA ASP A 186 7.67 -18.64 9.40
C ASP A 186 6.88 -17.41 9.87
N PRO A 187 5.70 -17.10 9.27
CA PRO A 187 4.89 -15.96 9.68
C PRO A 187 3.99 -16.26 10.89
N THR A 188 3.98 -17.49 11.42
CA THR A 188 3.10 -17.90 12.54
C THR A 188 3.15 -16.96 13.74
N PRO A 189 4.32 -16.46 14.19
CA PRO A 189 4.39 -15.52 15.32
C PRO A 189 3.69 -14.18 15.07
N LEU A 190 3.41 -13.81 13.82
CA LEU A 190 2.67 -12.59 13.47
C LEU A 190 1.15 -12.77 13.67
N GLY A 191 0.64 -14.00 13.76
CA GLY A 191 -0.78 -14.26 13.99
C GLY A 191 -1.22 -14.21 15.45
N GLY A 192 -0.29 -14.03 16.40
CA GLY A 192 -0.60 -14.03 17.82
C GLY A 192 0.25 -13.03 18.59
N ALA A 193 -0.35 -12.37 19.59
CA ALA A 193 0.37 -11.44 20.45
C ALA A 193 1.62 -12.12 21.06
N PRO A 194 2.80 -11.49 21.01
CA PRO A 194 3.04 -10.07 20.74
C PRO A 194 3.36 -9.70 19.27
N PHE A 195 2.92 -10.50 18.29
CA PHE A 195 3.09 -10.23 16.85
C PHE A 195 4.57 -10.11 16.45
N ALA A 196 5.37 -11.08 16.86
CA ALA A 196 6.82 -10.98 16.80
C ALA A 196 7.36 -11.13 15.36
N LEU A 197 8.16 -10.15 14.93
CA LEU A 197 8.95 -10.22 13.70
C LEU A 197 10.18 -11.10 13.94
N ALA A 198 10.52 -11.98 12.99
CA ALA A 198 11.80 -12.70 13.01
C ALA A 198 12.97 -11.76 12.69
N VAL A 199 12.73 -10.81 11.79
CA VAL A 199 13.62 -9.72 11.41
C VAL A 199 12.80 -8.47 11.15
N ASP A 200 13.32 -7.31 11.54
CA ASP A 200 12.67 -6.01 11.39
C ASP A 200 13.54 -4.99 10.63
N GLY A 201 14.86 -5.11 10.69
CA GLY A 201 15.80 -4.28 9.93
C GLY A 201 15.81 -4.55 8.42
N ALA A 202 16.40 -3.63 7.66
CA ALA A 202 16.60 -3.79 6.23
C ALA A 202 17.55 -4.96 5.93
N LEU A 203 17.35 -5.61 4.79
CA LEU A 203 18.17 -6.75 4.35
C LEU A 203 18.72 -6.51 2.96
N ASP A 204 19.95 -6.95 2.74
CA ASP A 204 20.55 -7.10 1.41
C ASP A 204 20.90 -8.57 1.20
N LEU A 205 20.32 -9.19 0.18
CA LEU A 205 20.44 -10.62 -0.13
C LEU A 205 20.88 -10.84 -1.58
N ALA A 206 21.39 -12.03 -1.91
CA ALA A 206 21.59 -12.37 -3.33
C ALA A 206 20.24 -12.75 -3.93
N ALA A 207 20.01 -12.41 -5.20
CA ALA A 207 18.77 -12.82 -5.89
C ALA A 207 18.58 -14.34 -5.89
N SER A 208 19.68 -15.11 -5.96
CA SER A 208 19.69 -16.56 -5.86
C SER A 208 19.19 -17.11 -4.52
N ASP A 209 19.34 -16.35 -3.43
CA ASP A 209 18.85 -16.77 -2.10
C ASP A 209 17.31 -16.73 -2.03
N LEU A 210 16.70 -15.98 -2.95
CA LEU A 210 15.25 -15.84 -3.13
C LEU A 210 14.72 -16.58 -4.36
N ASP A 211 15.53 -17.46 -4.96
CA ASP A 211 15.18 -18.22 -6.17
C ASP A 211 14.82 -17.34 -7.38
N LEU A 212 15.37 -16.11 -7.43
CA LEU A 212 15.16 -15.16 -8.52
C LEU A 212 16.30 -15.24 -9.53
N ASN A 213 15.97 -15.56 -10.78
CA ASN A 213 16.94 -15.71 -11.86
C ASN A 213 17.18 -14.36 -12.55
N ALA A 214 18.33 -13.76 -12.24
CA ALA A 214 18.86 -12.52 -12.80
C ALA A 214 20.39 -12.67 -12.99
N HIS A 215 21.11 -11.57 -13.24
CA HIS A 215 22.57 -11.58 -13.25
C HIS A 215 23.11 -12.15 -11.92
N ALA A 216 24.24 -12.89 -11.93
CA ALA A 216 24.77 -13.57 -10.74
C ALA A 216 25.18 -12.63 -9.59
N SER A 217 25.44 -11.36 -9.90
CA SER A 217 25.77 -10.31 -8.92
C SER A 217 24.55 -9.51 -8.43
N THR A 218 23.35 -9.87 -8.88
CA THR A 218 22.12 -9.18 -8.51
C THR A 218 21.88 -9.26 -7.02
N ARG A 219 21.60 -8.09 -6.42
CA ARG A 219 21.21 -7.98 -5.02
C ARG A 219 19.75 -7.62 -4.91
N VAL A 220 19.12 -8.14 -3.85
CA VAL A 220 17.76 -7.81 -3.46
C VAL A 220 17.83 -7.06 -2.15
N HIS A 221 17.39 -5.81 -2.17
CA HIS A 221 17.23 -4.98 -0.99
C HIS A 221 15.80 -5.03 -0.49
N VAL A 222 15.61 -5.29 0.80
CA VAL A 222 14.30 -5.35 1.44
C VAL A 222 14.25 -4.24 2.49
N LEU A 223 13.23 -3.38 2.40
CA LEU A 223 13.05 -2.29 3.36
C LEU A 223 12.68 -2.83 4.75
N PRO A 224 12.96 -2.07 5.84
CA PRO A 224 12.67 -2.53 7.19
C PRO A 224 11.16 -2.58 7.46
N CYS A 225 10.74 -3.53 8.31
CA CYS A 225 9.40 -3.54 8.87
C CYS A 225 9.30 -2.57 10.05
N ILE A 226 8.14 -1.92 10.19
CA ILE A 226 7.87 -1.00 11.30
C ILE A 226 7.38 -1.81 12.51
N ALA A 227 6.40 -2.69 12.37
CA ALA A 227 5.82 -3.48 13.46
C ALA A 227 5.30 -4.83 12.95
N GLY A 228 4.80 -5.70 13.84
CA GLY A 228 4.23 -7.00 13.46
C GLY A 228 3.08 -6.92 12.44
N HIS A 229 2.38 -5.79 12.37
CA HIS A 229 1.32 -5.52 11.39
C HIS A 229 1.60 -4.33 10.45
N VAL A 230 2.76 -3.68 10.56
CA VAL A 230 3.10 -2.50 9.73
C VAL A 230 4.44 -2.78 9.04
N GLY A 231 4.41 -2.97 7.73
CA GLY A 231 5.54 -3.58 7.01
C GLY A 231 6.45 -2.62 6.28
N ALA A 232 7.27 -3.24 5.41
CA ALA A 232 8.20 -2.59 4.51
C ALA A 232 7.48 -1.80 3.41
N ASP A 233 6.26 -2.20 3.06
CA ASP A 233 5.34 -1.44 2.21
C ASP A 233 5.01 -0.07 2.81
N THR A 234 4.69 0.00 4.10
CA THR A 234 4.43 1.28 4.78
C THR A 234 5.69 2.14 4.85
N ALA A 235 6.86 1.54 5.06
CA ALA A 235 8.13 2.26 4.97
C ALA A 235 8.33 2.88 3.57
N ALA A 236 7.95 2.15 2.51
CA ALA A 236 7.95 2.68 1.14
C ALA A 236 6.92 3.80 0.95
N VAL A 237 5.70 3.67 1.48
CA VAL A 237 4.70 4.74 1.48
C VAL A 237 5.26 6.02 2.12
N ILE A 238 5.96 5.90 3.25
CA ILE A 238 6.61 7.04 3.93
C ILE A 238 7.70 7.68 3.06
N LEU A 239 8.47 6.89 2.30
CA LEU A 239 9.45 7.43 1.34
C LEU A 239 8.79 8.25 0.22
N ALA A 240 7.66 7.76 -0.30
CA ALA A 240 6.94 8.39 -1.39
C ALA A 240 6.19 9.66 -0.97
N THR A 241 5.59 9.64 0.22
CA THR A 241 4.67 10.70 0.70
C THR A 241 5.33 11.68 1.66
N ARG A 242 6.43 11.28 2.32
CA ARG A 242 7.23 12.07 3.27
C ARG A 242 6.43 12.81 4.33
N PRO A 243 5.50 12.17 5.05
CA PRO A 243 4.67 12.85 6.03
C PRO A 243 5.49 13.44 7.18
N HIS A 244 6.62 12.81 7.53
CA HIS A 244 7.55 13.28 8.55
C HIS A 244 8.34 14.56 8.19
N GLU A 245 8.32 14.99 6.93
CA GLU A 245 8.94 16.25 6.48
C GLU A 245 7.93 17.40 6.45
N ALA A 246 6.65 17.14 6.69
CA ALA A 246 5.60 18.14 6.63
C ALA A 246 5.53 18.98 7.92
N ASP A 247 5.27 20.28 7.76
CA ASP A 247 5.09 21.21 8.89
C ASP A 247 3.68 21.10 9.51
N ASP A 248 2.72 20.56 8.76
CA ASP A 248 1.32 20.39 9.12
C ASP A 248 1.00 18.97 9.62
N VAL A 249 -0.23 18.76 10.11
CA VAL A 249 -0.69 17.42 10.50
C VAL A 249 -1.10 16.65 9.25
N TYR A 250 -0.23 15.75 8.81
CA TYR A 250 -0.42 14.97 7.60
C TYR A 250 -0.74 13.51 7.92
N LEU A 251 -1.95 13.09 7.55
CA LEU A 251 -2.40 11.71 7.56
C LEU A 251 -2.17 11.05 6.20
N VAL A 252 -1.52 9.89 6.20
CA VAL A 252 -1.44 8.98 5.05
C VAL A 252 -2.10 7.67 5.42
N VAL A 253 -3.02 7.21 4.57
CA VAL A 253 -3.71 5.92 4.75
C VAL A 253 -3.50 5.09 3.50
N ASP A 254 -2.79 3.96 3.63
CA ASP A 254 -2.78 2.94 2.59
C ASP A 254 -4.00 2.04 2.77
N VAL A 255 -4.89 2.02 1.77
CA VAL A 255 -6.15 1.28 1.86
C VAL A 255 -6.00 -0.03 1.09
N GLY A 256 -5.93 -1.14 1.83
CA GLY A 256 -6.01 -2.51 1.32
C GLY A 256 -6.88 -3.40 2.21
N THR A 257 -6.58 -4.69 2.23
CA THR A 257 -7.25 -5.68 3.10
C THR A 257 -7.13 -5.28 4.57
N ASN A 258 -5.93 -4.83 4.94
CA ASN A 258 -5.70 -4.01 6.11
C ASN A 258 -5.42 -2.58 5.64
N ALA A 259 -5.63 -1.63 6.53
CA ALA A 259 -5.26 -0.25 6.27
C ALA A 259 -4.11 0.17 7.16
N GLU A 260 -2.98 0.50 6.56
CA GLU A 260 -1.82 1.05 7.25
C GLU A 260 -1.97 2.57 7.34
N ILE A 261 -1.88 3.08 8.57
CA ILE A 261 -2.15 4.46 8.93
C ILE A 261 -0.85 5.08 9.40
N VAL A 262 -0.44 6.18 8.78
CA VAL A 262 0.71 6.99 9.20
C VAL A 262 0.20 8.40 9.49
N LEU A 263 0.47 8.90 10.70
CA LEU A 263 0.13 10.26 11.10
C LEU A 263 1.41 10.97 11.54
N ALA A 264 1.70 12.11 10.90
CA ALA A 264 2.83 12.94 11.27
C ALA A 264 2.37 14.36 11.64
N GLY A 265 3.09 14.99 12.55
CA GLY A 265 2.86 16.37 12.98
C GLY A 265 3.68 16.71 14.20
N GLY A 266 4.01 18.00 14.38
CA GLY A 266 4.77 18.45 15.56
C GLY A 266 6.12 17.75 15.76
N GLY A 267 6.77 17.31 14.67
CA GLY A 267 8.04 16.57 14.71
C GLY A 267 7.95 15.10 15.14
N ARG A 268 6.74 14.56 15.30
CA ARG A 268 6.48 13.14 15.62
C ARG A 268 5.88 12.42 14.42
N ILE A 269 6.05 11.11 14.38
CA ILE A 269 5.44 10.22 13.39
C ILE A 269 4.94 8.96 14.09
N LEU A 270 3.66 8.65 13.90
CA LEU A 270 2.99 7.52 14.49
C LEU A 270 2.51 6.60 13.37
N ALA A 271 2.50 5.29 13.62
CA ALA A 271 1.92 4.32 12.70
C ALA A 271 1.08 3.26 13.42
N ALA A 272 0.04 2.81 12.73
CA ALA A 272 -0.81 1.70 13.14
C ALA A 272 -1.26 0.91 11.90
N SER A 273 -1.66 -0.33 12.09
CA SER A 273 -2.45 -1.07 11.09
C SER A 273 -3.85 -1.28 11.64
N SER A 274 -4.85 -1.16 10.77
CA SER A 274 -6.26 -1.32 11.11
C SER A 274 -6.86 -2.48 10.31
N PRO A 275 -7.58 -3.42 10.96
CA PRO A 275 -8.20 -4.56 10.29
C PRO A 275 -9.50 -4.11 9.59
N THR A 276 -9.37 -3.49 8.43
CA THR A 276 -10.52 -3.06 7.62
C THR A 276 -11.27 -4.23 6.98
N GLY A 277 -10.60 -5.36 6.78
CA GLY A 277 -11.15 -6.48 6.04
C GLY A 277 -11.26 -6.18 4.54
N PRO A 278 -11.65 -7.18 3.72
CA PRO A 278 -11.53 -7.08 2.27
C PRO A 278 -12.74 -6.38 1.60
N ALA A 279 -13.64 -5.77 2.38
CA ALA A 279 -14.87 -5.14 1.87
C ALA A 279 -14.58 -4.01 0.86
N PHE A 280 -13.52 -3.24 1.08
CA PHE A 280 -13.08 -2.20 0.13
C PHE A 280 -12.41 -2.75 -1.13
N GLU A 281 -12.09 -4.04 -1.17
CA GLU A 281 -11.60 -4.72 -2.39
C GLU A 281 -12.75 -5.36 -3.19
N GLY A 282 -14.00 -5.18 -2.74
CA GLY A 282 -15.19 -5.79 -3.33
C GLY A 282 -15.40 -7.25 -2.93
N ALA A 283 -14.57 -7.82 -2.05
CA ALA A 283 -14.82 -9.14 -1.48
C ALA A 283 -15.84 -9.06 -0.35
N GLN A 284 -16.57 -10.15 -0.10
CA GLN A 284 -17.61 -10.22 0.94
C GLN A 284 -18.75 -9.20 0.77
N ILE A 285 -18.90 -8.66 -0.44
CA ILE A 285 -20.04 -7.85 -0.88
C ILE A 285 -20.82 -8.69 -1.90
N SER A 286 -22.15 -8.74 -1.76
CA SER A 286 -23.03 -9.67 -2.48
C SER A 286 -22.93 -9.55 -4.00
N ALA A 287 -22.94 -8.31 -4.52
CA ALA A 287 -22.67 -7.99 -5.92
C ALA A 287 -21.24 -7.43 -6.11
N GLY A 288 -20.34 -7.73 -5.18
CA GLY A 288 -18.99 -7.20 -5.14
C GLY A 288 -18.04 -7.94 -6.08
N GLN A 289 -17.13 -7.20 -6.68
CA GLN A 289 -16.02 -7.76 -7.44
C GLN A 289 -14.80 -6.85 -7.40
N ARG A 290 -13.68 -7.32 -7.93
CA ARG A 290 -12.48 -6.50 -8.07
C ARG A 290 -12.67 -5.41 -9.13
N ALA A 291 -11.81 -4.40 -9.09
CA ALA A 291 -11.77 -3.35 -10.10
C ALA A 291 -11.28 -3.90 -11.45
N THR A 292 -12.21 -4.35 -12.28
CA THR A 292 -11.98 -4.83 -13.65
C THR A 292 -13.01 -4.21 -14.60
N VAL A 293 -12.76 -4.27 -15.91
CA VAL A 293 -13.68 -3.75 -16.93
C VAL A 293 -15.10 -4.31 -16.73
N GLY A 294 -16.09 -3.42 -16.71
CA GLY A 294 -17.50 -3.76 -16.43
C GLY A 294 -17.91 -3.64 -14.95
N ALA A 295 -16.97 -3.46 -14.01
CA ALA A 295 -17.28 -3.16 -12.62
C ALA A 295 -17.74 -1.71 -12.43
N ILE A 296 -18.81 -1.51 -11.66
CA ILE A 296 -19.30 -0.18 -11.26
C ILE A 296 -18.26 0.48 -10.34
N GLU A 297 -17.69 1.60 -10.81
CA GLU A 297 -16.69 2.40 -10.10
C GLU A 297 -17.19 3.75 -9.59
N ARG A 298 -18.30 4.26 -10.16
CA ARG A 298 -18.94 5.50 -9.74
C ARG A 298 -20.44 5.34 -9.65
N VAL A 299 -21.03 5.98 -8.65
CA VAL A 299 -22.48 6.00 -8.42
C VAL A 299 -22.91 7.39 -7.98
N ARG A 300 -24.01 7.89 -8.55
CA ARG A 300 -24.75 9.05 -8.01
C ARG A 300 -26.21 8.67 -7.89
N ILE A 301 -26.84 8.98 -6.76
CA ILE A 301 -28.27 8.70 -6.55
C ILE A 301 -29.01 10.02 -6.49
N ASP A 302 -30.01 10.18 -7.36
CA ASP A 302 -30.83 11.37 -7.39
C ASP A 302 -31.72 11.44 -6.11
N PRO A 303 -31.62 12.49 -5.29
CA PRO A 303 -32.35 12.59 -4.02
C PRO A 303 -33.85 12.87 -4.21
N ALA A 304 -34.33 13.21 -5.41
CA ALA A 304 -35.75 13.39 -5.69
C ALA A 304 -36.40 12.12 -6.23
N THR A 305 -35.70 11.40 -7.12
CA THR A 305 -36.26 10.23 -7.84
C THR A 305 -35.78 8.89 -7.31
N SER A 306 -34.75 8.88 -6.46
CA SER A 306 -34.05 7.67 -6.02
C SER A 306 -33.39 6.88 -7.16
N GLN A 307 -33.25 7.44 -8.36
CA GLN A 307 -32.63 6.74 -9.48
C GLN A 307 -31.10 6.83 -9.41
N PRO A 308 -30.39 5.71 -9.56
CA PRO A 308 -28.95 5.70 -9.68
C PRO A 308 -28.53 6.03 -11.11
N ARG A 309 -27.44 6.78 -11.26
CA ARG A 309 -26.60 6.78 -12.45
C ARG A 309 -25.26 6.17 -12.07
N ILE A 310 -24.75 5.29 -12.94
CA ILE A 310 -23.54 4.51 -12.69
C ILE A 310 -22.53 4.73 -13.81
N ARG A 311 -21.26 4.55 -13.48
CA ARG A 311 -20.17 4.42 -14.46
C ARG A 311 -19.39 3.16 -14.16
N VAL A 312 -18.96 2.46 -15.20
CA VAL A 312 -18.19 1.23 -15.08
C VAL A 312 -16.79 1.39 -15.63
N ILE A 313 -15.84 0.64 -15.07
CA ILE A 313 -14.45 0.66 -15.51
C ILE A 313 -14.37 0.30 -17.00
N GLY A 314 -13.63 1.11 -17.75
CA GLY A 314 -13.46 0.97 -19.19
C GLY A 314 -14.50 1.69 -20.05
N VAL A 315 -15.51 2.33 -19.44
CA VAL A 315 -16.57 3.09 -20.13
C VAL A 315 -16.67 4.49 -19.54
N GLU A 316 -16.33 5.50 -20.34
CA GLU A 316 -16.32 6.91 -19.89
C GLU A 316 -17.71 7.52 -19.64
N PRO A 317 -18.73 7.32 -20.51
CA PRO A 317 -20.06 7.88 -20.29
C PRO A 317 -20.75 7.33 -19.04
N TRP A 318 -21.64 8.11 -18.45
CA TRP A 318 -22.56 7.63 -17.41
C TRP A 318 -23.71 6.81 -18.02
N SER A 319 -24.36 5.98 -17.20
CA SER A 319 -25.48 5.12 -17.64
C SER A 319 -26.68 5.85 -18.24
N ASP A 320 -26.83 7.14 -17.97
CA ASP A 320 -27.85 8.03 -18.54
C ASP A 320 -27.36 8.86 -19.74
N GLU A 321 -26.13 8.64 -20.20
CA GLU A 321 -25.50 9.34 -21.32
C GLU A 321 -25.40 8.47 -22.59
N GLU A 322 -25.32 9.13 -23.74
CA GLU A 322 -25.12 8.46 -25.03
C GLU A 322 -23.76 7.75 -25.06
N GLY A 323 -23.73 6.54 -25.64
CA GLY A 323 -22.51 5.73 -25.74
C GLY A 323 -22.28 4.74 -24.60
N PHE A 324 -23.01 4.83 -23.47
CA PHE A 324 -22.86 3.85 -22.39
C PHE A 324 -23.25 2.43 -22.82
N ALA A 325 -24.44 2.28 -23.44
CA ALA A 325 -24.92 0.98 -23.89
C ALA A 325 -23.95 0.32 -24.89
N GLU A 326 -23.39 1.11 -25.80
CA GLU A 326 -22.38 0.64 -26.77
C GLU A 326 -21.06 0.26 -26.08
N GLY A 327 -20.58 1.09 -25.16
CA GLY A 327 -19.36 0.84 -24.39
C GLY A 327 -19.44 -0.42 -23.50
N THR A 328 -20.63 -0.72 -22.99
CA THR A 328 -20.89 -1.92 -22.17
C THR A 328 -21.33 -3.15 -22.96
N ALA A 329 -21.51 -3.05 -24.28
CA ALA A 329 -22.11 -4.14 -25.07
C ALA A 329 -21.28 -5.44 -25.04
N SER A 330 -19.96 -5.34 -24.89
CA SER A 330 -19.04 -6.48 -24.87
C SER A 330 -18.82 -7.05 -23.47
N THR A 331 -18.72 -6.22 -22.44
CA THR A 331 -18.36 -6.62 -21.07
C THR A 331 -19.55 -6.74 -20.14
N GLY A 332 -20.63 -6.00 -20.40
CA GLY A 332 -21.75 -5.82 -19.50
C GLY A 332 -21.41 -4.99 -18.25
N VAL A 333 -22.40 -4.88 -17.36
CA VAL A 333 -22.25 -4.37 -16.00
C VAL A 333 -22.26 -5.58 -15.07
N THR A 334 -21.09 -5.94 -14.55
CA THR A 334 -20.87 -7.29 -13.98
C THR A 334 -20.85 -7.33 -12.45
N GLY A 335 -20.75 -6.17 -11.79
CA GLY A 335 -20.70 -6.09 -10.33
C GLY A 335 -20.23 -4.72 -9.87
N ILE A 336 -19.94 -4.61 -8.58
CA ILE A 336 -19.57 -3.37 -7.88
C ILE A 336 -18.14 -3.51 -7.38
N CYS A 337 -17.23 -2.64 -7.81
CA CYS A 337 -15.90 -2.60 -7.22
C CYS A 337 -15.89 -1.77 -5.92
N GLY A 338 -14.79 -1.83 -5.18
CA GLY A 338 -14.66 -1.12 -3.91
C GLY A 338 -15.05 0.37 -3.96
N SER A 339 -14.64 1.10 -5.01
CA SER A 339 -14.93 2.52 -5.16
C SER A 339 -16.42 2.74 -5.38
N GLY A 340 -17.03 1.87 -6.18
CA GLY A 340 -18.47 1.80 -6.37
C GLY A 340 -19.22 1.59 -5.05
N ILE A 341 -18.84 0.60 -4.23
CA ILE A 341 -19.59 0.32 -2.99
C ILE A 341 -19.44 1.46 -1.97
N ILE A 342 -18.28 2.13 -1.87
CA ILE A 342 -18.12 3.34 -1.06
C ILE A 342 -19.10 4.42 -1.52
N GLU A 343 -19.16 4.69 -2.82
CA GLU A 343 -20.07 5.70 -3.36
C GLU A 343 -21.54 5.32 -3.18
N VAL A 344 -21.90 4.04 -3.34
CA VAL A 344 -23.25 3.54 -3.06
C VAL A 344 -23.67 3.86 -1.62
N VAL A 345 -22.85 3.49 -0.63
CA VAL A 345 -23.20 3.70 0.79
C VAL A 345 -23.31 5.19 1.10
N ALA A 346 -22.37 6.00 0.60
CA ALA A 346 -22.42 7.45 0.75
C ALA A 346 -23.68 8.06 0.12
N GLU A 347 -23.98 7.70 -1.13
CA GLU A 347 -25.10 8.25 -1.90
C GLU A 347 -26.46 7.77 -1.37
N LEU A 348 -26.58 6.54 -0.84
CA LEU A 348 -27.80 6.08 -0.17
C LEU A 348 -28.15 6.94 1.04
N TRP A 349 -27.13 7.33 1.83
CA TRP A 349 -27.33 8.22 2.96
C TRP A 349 -27.65 9.65 2.50
N LEU A 350 -26.88 10.20 1.56
CA LEU A 350 -27.11 11.54 1.00
C LEU A 350 -28.51 11.67 0.37
N ALA A 351 -28.96 10.62 -0.32
CA ALA A 351 -30.28 10.57 -0.94
C ALA A 351 -31.41 10.30 0.07
N GLY A 352 -31.14 10.13 1.36
CA GLY A 352 -32.16 9.88 2.39
C GLY A 352 -32.85 8.52 2.27
N LEU A 353 -32.20 7.54 1.62
CA LEU A 353 -32.69 6.16 1.45
C LEU A 353 -32.16 5.21 2.52
N MET A 354 -31.18 5.67 3.30
CA MET A 354 -30.56 4.94 4.38
C MET A 354 -30.38 5.85 5.59
N THR A 355 -30.60 5.31 6.80
CA THR A 355 -30.36 6.05 8.03
C THR A 355 -28.86 6.26 8.27
N ALA A 356 -28.49 7.19 9.16
CA ALA A 356 -27.09 7.37 9.55
C ALA A 356 -26.48 6.10 10.20
N ASP A 357 -27.32 5.24 10.81
CA ASP A 357 -26.90 3.95 11.36
C ASP A 357 -26.78 2.84 10.29
N GLY A 358 -26.95 3.19 9.01
CA GLY A 358 -26.79 2.27 7.89
C GLY A 358 -27.98 1.35 7.63
N VAL A 359 -29.19 1.71 8.05
CA VAL A 359 -30.40 0.90 7.78
C VAL A 359 -31.05 1.35 6.48
N ILE A 360 -31.07 0.48 5.46
CA ILE A 360 -31.76 0.74 4.18
C ILE A 360 -33.27 0.78 4.44
N GLY A 361 -33.96 1.81 3.98
CA GLY A 361 -35.40 1.95 4.19
C GLY A 361 -35.80 2.06 5.66
N GLY A 362 -34.88 2.44 6.55
CA GLY A 362 -35.14 2.57 7.99
C GLY A 362 -36.06 3.75 8.33
N ASP A 363 -36.43 3.84 9.61
CA ASP A 363 -37.34 4.88 10.09
C ASP A 363 -36.84 6.30 9.72
N GLY A 364 -37.74 7.10 9.15
CA GLY A 364 -37.44 8.47 8.71
C GLY A 364 -36.76 8.59 7.34
N THR A 365 -36.47 7.48 6.66
CA THR A 365 -36.00 7.50 5.26
C THR A 365 -37.15 7.70 4.27
N ARG A 366 -36.83 8.17 3.06
CA ARG A 366 -37.79 8.34 1.97
C ARG A 366 -38.16 6.97 1.37
N PRO A 367 -39.45 6.70 1.07
CA PRO A 367 -39.82 5.53 0.29
C PRO A 367 -39.23 5.58 -1.13
N SER A 368 -38.96 4.42 -1.70
CA SER A 368 -38.43 4.29 -3.05
C SER A 368 -38.87 2.96 -3.65
N ASP A 369 -39.28 2.97 -4.92
CA ASP A 369 -39.61 1.75 -5.67
C ASP A 369 -38.37 0.88 -5.94
N ARG A 370 -37.17 1.38 -5.68
CA ARG A 370 -35.90 0.64 -5.76
C ARG A 370 -35.50 -0.03 -4.45
N ILE A 371 -36.25 0.19 -3.37
CA ILE A 371 -36.04 -0.49 -2.10
C ILE A 371 -36.98 -1.70 -2.05
N GLU A 372 -36.38 -2.88 -2.00
CA GLU A 372 -37.08 -4.16 -2.06
C GLU A 372 -36.94 -4.91 -0.74
N ALA A 373 -37.98 -5.62 -0.33
CA ALA A 373 -37.93 -6.46 0.85
C ALA A 373 -37.01 -7.66 0.62
N ASP A 374 -36.06 -7.86 1.52
CA ASP A 374 -35.11 -8.97 1.53
C ASP A 374 -35.14 -9.64 2.90
N GLY A 375 -36.00 -10.66 3.02
CA GLY A 375 -36.28 -11.33 4.28
C GLY A 375 -36.82 -10.39 5.36
N ARG A 376 -36.00 -10.10 6.38
CA ARG A 376 -36.33 -9.19 7.49
C ARG A 376 -35.73 -7.79 7.32
N THR A 377 -35.05 -7.56 6.20
CA THR A 377 -34.32 -6.34 5.87
C THR A 377 -34.76 -5.82 4.51
N PHE A 378 -34.09 -4.79 4.03
CA PHE A 378 -34.31 -4.24 2.70
C PHE A 378 -33.00 -4.20 1.92
N SER A 379 -33.13 -4.29 0.60
CA SER A 379 -32.03 -4.19 -0.36
C SER A 379 -32.35 -3.08 -1.36
N TYR A 380 -31.32 -2.38 -1.85
CA TYR A 380 -31.46 -1.35 -2.88
C TYR A 380 -31.07 -1.89 -4.24
N LEU A 381 -31.95 -1.78 -5.23
CA LEU A 381 -31.65 -2.11 -6.61
C LEU A 381 -30.72 -1.06 -7.21
N LEU A 382 -29.46 -1.41 -7.46
CA LEU A 382 -28.49 -0.50 -8.06
C LEU A 382 -28.57 -0.54 -9.59
N HIS A 383 -28.64 -1.72 -10.18
CA HIS A 383 -28.69 -1.89 -11.63
C HIS A 383 -29.63 -3.04 -12.01
N ASP A 384 -30.43 -2.81 -13.06
CA ASP A 384 -31.33 -3.80 -13.63
C ASP A 384 -31.09 -3.86 -15.15
N PRO A 385 -30.50 -4.95 -15.67
CA PRO A 385 -30.22 -5.09 -17.10
C PRO A 385 -31.48 -5.46 -17.92
N GLY A 386 -32.63 -5.70 -17.29
CA GLY A 386 -33.84 -6.17 -17.96
C GLY A 386 -33.85 -7.68 -18.21
N ASP A 387 -34.54 -8.13 -19.26
CA ASP A 387 -34.81 -9.54 -19.51
C ASP A 387 -33.52 -10.36 -19.74
N GLY A 388 -33.21 -11.25 -18.78
CA GLY A 388 -32.16 -12.27 -18.89
C GLY A 388 -30.82 -11.93 -18.24
N GLY A 389 -30.65 -10.73 -17.68
CA GLY A 389 -29.45 -10.36 -16.93
C GLY A 389 -29.63 -10.43 -15.40
N GLU A 390 -28.52 -10.50 -14.67
CA GLU A 390 -28.53 -10.51 -13.21
C GLU A 390 -28.73 -9.09 -12.64
N ARG A 391 -29.67 -8.97 -11.70
CA ARG A 391 -29.95 -7.70 -11.02
C ARG A 391 -28.87 -7.44 -9.97
N LEU A 392 -28.29 -6.25 -9.97
CA LEU A 392 -27.29 -5.88 -8.96
C LEU A 392 -27.99 -5.18 -7.80
N LEU A 393 -28.11 -5.90 -6.69
CA LEU A 393 -28.69 -5.43 -5.43
C LEU A 393 -27.56 -5.07 -4.46
N VAL A 394 -27.81 -4.06 -3.62
CA VAL A 394 -26.99 -3.72 -2.46
C VAL A 394 -27.78 -4.09 -1.23
N THR A 395 -27.30 -5.10 -0.51
CA THR A 395 -28.01 -5.68 0.63
C THR A 395 -27.70 -4.95 1.93
N GLN A 396 -28.54 -5.16 2.93
CA GLN A 396 -28.27 -4.68 4.28
C GLN A 396 -26.95 -5.23 4.86
N ASN A 397 -26.57 -6.47 4.52
CA ASN A 397 -25.31 -7.07 4.96
C ASN A 397 -24.10 -6.41 4.31
N ASP A 398 -24.20 -6.02 3.04
CA ASP A 398 -23.14 -5.28 2.34
C ASP A 398 -22.87 -3.95 3.05
N ILE A 399 -23.92 -3.22 3.44
CA ILE A 399 -23.79 -1.99 4.24
C ILE A 399 -23.08 -2.27 5.56
N ARG A 400 -23.40 -3.37 6.25
CA ARG A 400 -22.76 -3.72 7.53
C ARG A 400 -21.28 -4.03 7.35
N ALA A 401 -20.90 -4.75 6.29
CA ALA A 401 -19.50 -5.03 5.99
C ALA A 401 -18.69 -3.73 5.79
N ILE A 402 -19.23 -2.78 5.01
CA ILE A 402 -18.61 -1.48 4.79
C ILE A 402 -18.54 -0.63 6.07
N GLN A 403 -19.60 -0.66 6.90
CA GLN A 403 -19.59 0.06 8.18
C GLN A 403 -18.52 -0.47 9.14
N LEU A 404 -18.36 -1.80 9.24
CA LEU A 404 -17.32 -2.40 10.09
C LEU A 404 -15.92 -1.99 9.59
N ALA A 405 -15.69 -2.08 8.28
CA ALA A 405 -14.43 -1.72 7.66
C ALA A 405 -14.06 -0.24 7.88
N LYS A 406 -15.00 0.68 7.59
CA LYS A 406 -14.76 2.12 7.73
C LYS A 406 -14.65 2.54 9.21
N ALA A 407 -15.39 1.89 10.11
CA ALA A 407 -15.31 2.17 11.54
C ALA A 407 -13.97 1.74 12.15
N ALA A 408 -13.42 0.60 11.71
CA ALA A 408 -12.08 0.15 12.13
C ALA A 408 -11.02 1.17 11.73
N LEU A 409 -11.01 1.58 10.46
CA LEU A 409 -10.05 2.57 9.95
C LEU A 409 -10.16 3.90 10.70
N TYR A 410 -11.37 4.45 10.79
CA TYR A 410 -11.58 5.72 11.49
C TYR A 410 -11.15 5.64 12.96
N ALA A 411 -11.43 4.53 13.64
CA ALA A 411 -11.00 4.32 15.02
C ALA A 411 -9.48 4.31 15.16
N GLY A 412 -8.77 3.65 14.24
CA GLY A 412 -7.31 3.67 14.17
C GLY A 412 -6.76 5.09 13.95
N ILE A 413 -7.36 5.85 13.04
CA ILE A 413 -6.96 7.25 12.78
C ILE A 413 -7.17 8.11 14.04
N ARG A 414 -8.36 8.03 14.65
CA ARG A 414 -8.68 8.81 15.86
C ARG A 414 -7.77 8.45 17.04
N LEU A 415 -7.39 7.19 17.16
CA LEU A 415 -6.42 6.75 18.15
C LEU A 415 -5.05 7.39 17.93
N LEU A 416 -4.55 7.45 16.68
CA LEU A 416 -3.30 8.15 16.38
C LEU A 416 -3.42 9.65 16.67
N MET A 417 -4.57 10.26 16.36
CA MET A 417 -4.82 11.66 16.70
C MET A 417 -4.80 11.91 18.22
N ASP A 418 -5.33 10.98 19.02
CA ASP A 418 -5.28 11.06 20.49
C ASP A 418 -3.84 11.02 21.00
N HIS A 419 -3.01 10.11 20.46
CA HIS A 419 -1.58 9.98 20.83
C HIS A 419 -0.72 11.15 20.34
N LEU A 420 -1.07 11.74 19.20
CA LEU A 420 -0.45 12.96 18.68
C LEU A 420 -0.98 14.23 19.38
N GLU A 421 -2.04 14.10 20.19
CA GLU A 421 -2.73 15.18 20.89
C GLU A 421 -3.29 16.27 19.96
N VAL A 422 -3.88 15.84 18.84
CA VAL A 422 -4.49 16.72 17.84
C VAL A 422 -5.98 16.45 17.66
N ASP A 423 -6.73 17.50 17.33
CA ASP A 423 -8.16 17.43 17.04
C ASP A 423 -8.48 17.69 15.56
N HIS A 424 -7.47 18.05 14.76
CA HIS A 424 -7.58 18.39 13.36
C HIS A 424 -6.47 17.72 12.54
N ILE A 425 -6.77 17.45 11.27
CA ILE A 425 -5.83 16.99 10.25
C ILE A 425 -5.86 18.00 9.12
N ASP A 426 -4.68 18.54 8.79
CA ASP A 426 -4.53 19.56 7.76
C ASP A 426 -4.52 18.97 6.36
N ARG A 427 -4.00 17.74 6.22
CA ARG A 427 -3.84 17.06 4.93
C ARG A 427 -4.05 15.55 5.02
N ILE A 428 -4.68 14.97 3.99
CA ILE A 428 -4.94 13.53 3.89
C ILE A 428 -4.48 12.98 2.53
N GLY A 429 -3.66 11.93 2.56
CA GLY A 429 -3.24 11.15 1.40
C GLY A 429 -3.82 9.75 1.45
N LEU A 430 -4.66 9.38 0.50
CA LEU A 430 -5.22 8.03 0.36
C LEU A 430 -4.39 7.24 -0.66
N ALA A 431 -3.60 6.30 -0.16
CA ALA A 431 -2.75 5.40 -0.93
C ALA A 431 -3.44 4.05 -1.21
N GLY A 432 -2.74 3.24 -1.99
CA GLY A 432 -3.14 1.88 -2.36
C GLY A 432 -3.75 1.80 -3.76
N ALA A 433 -3.78 0.58 -4.29
CA ALA A 433 -4.45 0.29 -5.56
C ALA A 433 -5.91 0.76 -5.55
N PHE A 434 -6.54 0.68 -4.36
CA PHE A 434 -7.87 1.19 -4.10
C PHE A 434 -7.94 2.74 -4.12
N GLY A 435 -7.04 3.40 -3.39
CA GLY A 435 -7.01 4.85 -3.24
C GLY A 435 -6.88 5.59 -4.56
N SER A 436 -6.24 5.00 -5.57
CA SER A 436 -5.99 5.57 -6.91
C SER A 436 -7.25 6.07 -7.64
N HIS A 437 -8.40 5.45 -7.38
CA HIS A 437 -9.66 5.75 -8.07
C HIS A 437 -10.79 6.11 -7.11
N ILE A 438 -10.51 6.49 -5.86
CA ILE A 438 -11.55 6.85 -4.89
C ILE A 438 -12.04 8.29 -5.07
N ASP A 439 -13.35 8.52 -5.01
CA ASP A 439 -13.89 9.88 -4.85
C ASP A 439 -13.71 10.29 -3.39
N THR A 440 -12.76 11.21 -3.16
CA THR A 440 -12.37 11.65 -1.81
C THR A 440 -13.52 12.30 -1.05
N VAL A 441 -14.44 12.96 -1.74
CA VAL A 441 -15.63 13.55 -1.12
C VAL A 441 -16.57 12.44 -0.63
N ARG A 442 -16.86 11.42 -1.45
CA ARG A 442 -17.74 10.30 -1.03
C ARG A 442 -17.09 9.43 0.04
N ALA A 443 -15.77 9.23 -0.02
CA ALA A 443 -15.02 8.58 1.04
C ALA A 443 -15.16 9.33 2.38
N THR A 444 -15.10 10.66 2.34
CA THR A 444 -15.32 11.50 3.54
C THR A 444 -16.78 11.49 4.00
N VAL A 445 -17.75 11.48 3.07
CA VAL A 445 -19.19 11.31 3.39
C VAL A 445 -19.48 9.98 4.08
N LEU A 446 -18.83 8.89 3.63
CA LEU A 446 -18.90 7.60 4.30
C LEU A 446 -18.34 7.67 5.74
N GLY A 447 -17.42 8.61 5.98
CA GLY A 447 -16.63 8.71 7.20
C GLY A 447 -15.48 7.71 7.22
N LEU A 448 -14.90 7.44 6.04
CA LEU A 448 -13.68 6.63 5.92
C LEU A 448 -12.49 7.33 6.60
N VAL A 449 -12.44 8.66 6.49
CA VAL A 449 -11.43 9.52 7.10
C VAL A 449 -12.09 10.67 7.87
N PRO A 450 -11.40 11.27 8.85
CA PRO A 450 -11.87 12.48 9.53
C PRO A 450 -12.04 13.67 8.59
N ASP A 451 -12.76 14.68 9.10
CA ASP A 451 -12.95 15.91 8.37
C ASP A 451 -11.63 16.67 8.19
N CYS A 452 -11.42 17.12 6.97
CA CYS A 452 -10.28 17.90 6.50
C CYS A 452 -10.81 18.89 5.46
N ASP A 453 -10.03 19.90 5.08
CA ASP A 453 -10.38 20.67 3.88
C ASP A 453 -10.44 19.71 2.68
N PRO A 454 -11.56 19.61 1.95
CA PRO A 454 -11.68 18.67 0.83
C PRO A 454 -10.62 18.87 -0.27
N ASP A 455 -10.03 20.07 -0.38
CA ASP A 455 -8.93 20.34 -1.31
C ASP A 455 -7.57 19.81 -0.82
N GLN A 456 -7.47 19.41 0.45
CA GLN A 456 -6.30 18.77 1.07
C GLN A 456 -6.46 17.25 1.23
N VAL A 457 -7.54 16.67 0.68
CA VAL A 457 -7.74 15.22 0.62
C VAL A 457 -7.46 14.75 -0.81
N SER A 458 -6.37 14.01 -0.99
CA SER A 458 -5.90 13.56 -2.31
C SER A 458 -5.65 12.07 -2.37
N SER A 459 -5.85 11.49 -3.54
CA SER A 459 -5.33 10.15 -3.86
C SER A 459 -3.84 10.23 -4.18
N VAL A 460 -3.04 9.34 -3.60
CA VAL A 460 -1.58 9.28 -3.83
C VAL A 460 -1.15 8.07 -4.67
N GLY A 461 -2.09 7.28 -5.17
CA GLY A 461 -1.80 6.11 -6.01
C GLY A 461 -1.17 4.94 -5.26
N ASN A 462 -0.46 4.06 -5.98
CA ASN A 462 0.39 3.03 -5.37
C ASN A 462 1.67 3.66 -4.78
N ALA A 463 1.55 4.22 -3.58
CA ALA A 463 2.66 4.84 -2.87
C ALA A 463 3.73 3.83 -2.43
N ALA A 464 3.37 2.58 -2.14
CA ALA A 464 4.34 1.52 -1.81
C ALA A 464 5.26 1.22 -3.01
N GLY A 465 4.69 1.03 -4.20
CA GLY A 465 5.45 0.85 -5.44
C GLY A 465 6.33 2.06 -5.78
N ALA A 466 5.80 3.28 -5.64
CA ALA A 466 6.58 4.51 -5.83
C ALA A 466 7.75 4.61 -4.83
N GLY A 467 7.53 4.25 -3.57
CA GLY A 467 8.55 4.19 -2.53
C GLY A 467 9.63 3.15 -2.81
N ALA A 468 9.25 1.99 -3.34
CA ALA A 468 10.18 0.94 -3.75
C ALA A 468 11.09 1.42 -4.90
N VAL A 469 10.54 2.16 -5.87
CA VAL A 469 11.33 2.79 -6.95
C VAL A 469 12.28 3.86 -6.39
N ILE A 470 11.83 4.69 -5.43
CA ILE A 470 12.69 5.65 -4.74
C ILE A 470 13.86 4.95 -4.04
N ALA A 471 13.58 3.87 -3.32
CA ALA A 471 14.61 3.07 -2.66
C ALA A 471 15.55 2.38 -3.66
N LEU A 472 15.04 1.96 -4.83
CA LEU A 472 15.86 1.36 -5.89
C LEU A 472 16.88 2.37 -6.45
N LEU A 473 16.45 3.61 -6.66
CA LEU A 473 17.22 4.65 -7.33
C LEU A 473 17.99 5.59 -6.38
N SER A 474 17.92 5.36 -5.07
CA SER A 474 18.60 6.21 -4.08
C SER A 474 19.09 5.43 -2.86
N ARG A 475 20.42 5.28 -2.74
CA ARG A 475 21.11 4.77 -1.55
C ARG A 475 20.76 5.61 -0.33
N ARG A 476 20.77 6.94 -0.47
CA ARG A 476 20.35 7.86 0.59
C ARG A 476 18.92 7.61 1.07
N ALA A 477 17.98 7.28 0.18
CA ALA A 477 16.63 6.93 0.58
C ALA A 477 16.59 5.62 1.39
N ARG A 478 17.38 4.60 1.00
CA ARG A 478 17.50 3.34 1.77
C ARG A 478 18.00 3.59 3.19
N THR A 479 19.01 4.44 3.37
CA THR A 479 19.52 4.78 4.71
C THR A 479 18.52 5.66 5.47
N GLY A 480 17.98 6.69 4.83
CA GLY A 480 17.08 7.64 5.45
C GLY A 480 15.79 7.01 5.98
N ILE A 481 15.20 6.04 5.26
CA ILE A 481 13.99 5.36 5.73
C ILE A 481 14.26 4.51 6.97
N GLN A 482 15.44 3.90 7.10
CA GLN A 482 15.81 3.14 8.30
C GLN A 482 15.85 4.07 9.53
N ASP A 483 16.41 5.27 9.40
CA ASP A 483 16.43 6.28 10.46
C ASP A 483 15.03 6.80 10.82
N VAL A 484 14.14 6.93 9.82
CA VAL A 484 12.73 7.31 10.06
C VAL A 484 12.01 6.20 10.79
N VAL A 485 12.11 4.95 10.34
CA VAL A 485 11.45 3.77 10.95
C VAL A 485 11.84 3.61 12.41
N GLY A 486 13.12 3.85 12.76
CA GLY A 486 13.60 3.83 14.14
C GLY A 486 12.97 4.90 15.05
N ARG A 487 12.35 5.95 14.50
CA ARG A 487 11.68 7.03 15.23
C ARG A 487 10.15 6.92 15.25
N ILE A 488 9.57 5.95 14.52
CA ILE A 488 8.11 5.79 14.47
C ILE A 488 7.58 5.25 15.79
N GLU A 489 6.61 5.96 16.34
CA GLU A 489 5.81 5.52 17.47
C GLU A 489 4.73 4.55 16.99
N LYS A 490 4.88 3.28 17.35
CA LYS A 490 4.03 2.17 16.88
C LYS A 490 2.86 2.02 17.84
N ILE A 491 1.64 2.18 17.35
CA ILE A 491 0.43 2.04 18.15
C ILE A 491 -0.27 0.74 17.78
N GLU A 492 -0.32 -0.20 18.73
CA GLU A 492 -1.00 -1.48 18.56
C GLU A 492 -2.49 -1.33 18.92
N THR A 493 -3.33 -1.16 17.91
CA THR A 493 -4.76 -0.86 18.08
C THR A 493 -5.48 -1.93 18.90
N ALA A 494 -5.03 -3.19 18.85
CA ALA A 494 -5.62 -4.29 19.59
C ALA A 494 -5.43 -4.19 21.12
N LEU A 495 -4.43 -3.42 21.58
CA LEU A 495 -4.12 -3.24 23.00
C LEU A 495 -4.71 -1.95 23.58
N GLU A 496 -5.37 -1.14 22.75
CA GLU A 496 -5.75 0.23 23.08
C GLU A 496 -7.19 0.32 23.60
N PRO A 497 -7.41 0.69 24.88
CA PRO A 497 -8.74 0.63 25.49
C PRO A 497 -9.78 1.56 24.84
N SER A 498 -9.33 2.65 24.22
CA SER A 498 -10.21 3.63 23.55
C SER A 498 -10.67 3.17 22.16
N PHE A 499 -10.02 2.19 21.54
CA PHE A 499 -10.31 1.74 20.19
C PHE A 499 -11.79 1.34 20.03
N GLN A 500 -12.32 0.54 20.96
CA GLN A 500 -13.72 0.09 20.91
C GLN A 500 -14.71 1.25 20.97
N ALA A 501 -14.42 2.30 21.75
CA ALA A 501 -15.29 3.46 21.85
C ALA A 501 -15.30 4.25 20.54
N HIS A 502 -14.11 4.50 19.97
CA HIS A 502 -13.96 5.17 18.67
C HIS A 502 -14.62 4.37 17.55
N PHE A 503 -14.47 3.04 17.54
CA PHE A 503 -15.09 2.14 16.58
C PHE A 503 -16.62 2.26 16.60
N VAL A 504 -17.22 2.17 17.78
CA VAL A 504 -18.68 2.25 17.92
C VAL A 504 -19.17 3.63 17.45
N ASP A 505 -18.45 4.72 17.75
CA ASP A 505 -18.77 6.08 17.31
C ASP A 505 -18.66 6.26 15.80
N ALA A 506 -17.71 5.55 15.18
CA ALA A 506 -17.47 5.55 13.76
C ALA A 506 -18.40 4.65 12.94
N MET A 507 -19.27 3.83 13.55
CA MET A 507 -20.25 3.03 12.81
C MET A 507 -21.30 3.88 12.08
N ALA A 508 -21.69 5.03 12.63
CA ALA A 508 -22.66 5.95 12.02
C ALA A 508 -22.02 6.72 10.85
N ILE A 509 -22.80 7.15 9.86
CA ILE A 509 -22.32 7.83 8.65
C ILE A 509 -22.55 9.35 8.72
N PRO A 510 -21.51 10.20 8.53
CA PRO A 510 -20.09 9.84 8.47
C PRO A 510 -19.54 9.42 9.84
N HIS A 511 -20.07 9.97 10.93
CA HIS A 511 -19.70 9.66 12.31
C HIS A 511 -20.84 10.03 13.26
N ARG A 512 -20.92 9.41 14.44
CA ARG A 512 -22.00 9.71 15.40
C ARG A 512 -21.94 11.15 15.92
N THR A 513 -20.75 11.63 16.25
CA THR A 513 -20.53 12.88 16.99
C THR A 513 -19.75 13.96 16.25
N ALA A 514 -19.02 13.62 15.17
CA ALA A 514 -18.15 14.58 14.48
C ALA A 514 -18.95 15.38 13.44
N GLU A 515 -18.73 16.70 13.35
CA GLU A 515 -19.62 17.62 12.63
C GLU A 515 -19.30 17.78 11.13
N TYR A 516 -18.07 17.47 10.70
CA TYR A 516 -17.60 17.61 9.31
C TYR A 516 -17.82 18.98 8.65
N PRO A 517 -17.36 20.10 9.27
CA PRO A 517 -17.49 21.44 8.69
C PRO A 517 -16.74 21.64 7.35
N GLY A 518 -15.60 20.98 7.13
CA GLY A 518 -14.84 21.00 5.88
C GLY A 518 -15.63 20.39 4.74
N LEU A 519 -16.13 19.17 4.93
CA LEU A 519 -16.97 18.47 3.97
C LEU A 519 -18.23 19.26 3.59
N THR A 520 -18.86 19.93 4.57
CA THR A 520 -20.09 20.71 4.36
C THR A 520 -19.88 21.90 3.39
N ARG A 521 -18.64 22.33 3.15
CA ARG A 521 -18.32 23.34 2.12
C ARG A 521 -18.49 22.81 0.70
N ARG A 522 -18.43 21.49 0.49
CA ARG A 522 -18.53 20.83 -0.82
C ARG A 522 -19.87 20.17 -1.07
N ILE A 523 -20.51 19.64 -0.03
CA ILE A 523 -21.75 18.88 -0.14
C ILE A 523 -22.70 19.15 1.02
N THR A 524 -24.01 19.16 0.75
CA THR A 524 -25.03 19.30 1.81
C THR A 524 -25.29 17.94 2.44
N LEU A 525 -25.07 17.82 3.75
CA LEU A 525 -25.30 16.59 4.50
C LEU A 525 -26.77 16.50 4.99
N PRO A 526 -27.37 15.29 5.02
CA PRO A 526 -28.66 15.07 5.65
C PRO A 526 -28.69 15.50 7.13
N GLN A 527 -29.84 15.96 7.60
CA GLN A 527 -30.02 16.27 9.03
C GLN A 527 -29.89 14.99 9.85
N ARG A 528 -29.02 15.01 10.86
CA ARG A 528 -28.87 13.91 11.81
C ARG A 528 -29.96 14.01 12.89
N PRO A 529 -30.56 12.90 13.32
CA PRO A 529 -31.39 12.90 14.52
C PRO A 529 -30.60 13.47 15.70
N ALA A 530 -31.23 14.31 16.53
CA ALA A 530 -30.58 14.85 17.72
C ALA A 530 -30.10 13.70 18.61
N ILE A 531 -28.83 13.72 19.02
CA ILE A 531 -28.25 12.71 19.91
C ILE A 531 -29.05 12.71 21.22
N SER A 532 -29.80 11.65 21.49
CA SER A 532 -30.49 11.50 22.78
C SER A 532 -29.43 11.28 23.86
N THR A 533 -29.19 12.28 24.71
CA THR A 533 -28.26 12.24 25.84
C THR A 533 -28.80 11.40 27.02
N THR A 534 -29.36 10.22 26.75
CA THR A 534 -29.82 9.29 27.78
C THR A 534 -28.86 8.11 27.91
N GLY A 535 -27.66 8.40 28.40
CA GLY A 535 -26.70 7.44 28.95
C GLY A 535 -26.23 7.94 30.32
N PRO A 536 -25.87 7.07 31.28
CA PRO A 536 -25.71 7.44 32.69
C PRO A 536 -24.62 8.50 32.84
N GLN A 537 -24.96 9.59 33.53
CA GLN A 537 -24.03 10.68 33.85
C GLN A 537 -22.70 10.12 34.36
N ARG A 538 -21.62 10.37 33.60
CA ARG A 538 -20.24 10.22 34.09
C ARG A 538 -20.12 11.04 35.37
N SER A 539 -20.03 10.36 36.53
CA SER A 539 -19.79 11.01 37.80
C SER A 539 -18.50 11.80 37.72
N GLY A 540 -18.60 13.12 37.73
CA GLY A 540 -17.48 14.05 37.72
C GLY A 540 -16.49 13.71 38.82
N ARG A 541 -15.25 13.41 38.41
CA ARG A 541 -14.10 13.25 39.29
C ARG A 541 -13.84 14.61 39.96
N ARG A 542 -14.35 14.76 41.18
CA ARG A 542 -14.16 15.95 42.02
C ARG A 542 -12.65 16.12 42.27
N ARG A 543 -12.03 17.13 41.64
CA ARG A 543 -10.69 17.63 42.02
C ARG A 543 -10.74 17.99 43.51
N ARG A 544 -10.11 17.18 44.36
CA ARG A 544 -9.74 17.62 45.71
C ARG A 544 -8.54 18.56 45.57
N GLY A 545 -8.79 19.85 45.72
CA GLY A 545 -7.74 20.84 45.93
C GLY A 545 -7.01 20.53 47.24
N ALA A 546 -5.69 20.69 47.20
CA ALA A 546 -4.83 20.62 48.36
C ALA A 546 -5.26 21.67 49.38
N ALA A 547 -5.63 21.23 50.58
CA ALA A 547 -5.79 22.09 51.73
C ALA A 547 -4.47 22.08 52.51
N THR A 548 -3.91 23.28 52.63
CA THR A 548 -2.80 23.67 53.49
C THR A 548 -3.01 23.19 54.92
N GLY A 549 -1.95 22.64 55.51
CA GLY A 549 -1.91 22.30 56.93
C GLY A 549 -1.90 23.54 57.80
N GLU A 550 -2.60 23.47 58.92
CA GLU A 550 -2.30 24.25 60.11
C GLU A 550 -2.51 23.34 61.33
N GLU A 551 -1.52 23.40 62.21
CA GLU A 551 -1.43 22.76 63.50
C GLU A 551 -2.61 23.11 64.41
N ILE A 552 -2.86 22.30 65.44
CA ILE A 552 -2.89 22.73 66.86
C ILE A 552 -3.13 21.47 67.73
N GLN A 553 -2.15 21.20 68.59
CA GLN A 553 -2.22 20.36 69.80
C GLN A 553 -2.86 21.17 70.96
N PRO A 554 -3.28 20.57 72.10
CA PRO A 554 -2.78 19.33 72.71
C PRO A 554 -3.80 18.19 72.86
#